data_AF-A0A852THN8-F1
#
_entry.id   AF-A0A852THN8-F1
#
_cell.length_a   1.000
_cell.length_b   1.000
_cell.length_c   1.000
_cell.angle_alpha   90.00
_cell.angle_beta   90.00
_cell.angle_gamma   90.00
#
_symmetry.space_group_name_H-M   'P 1'
#
loop_
_entity.id
_entity.type
_entity.pdbx_description
1 polymer ?
#
loop_
_entity_poly.entity_id
_entity_poly.type
_entity_poly.pdbx_seq_one_letter_code
_entity_poly.pdbx_strand_id
1 'polypeptide(L)'
;MPKISAVAVASYIFSGYANIIIFNRLFKVKIKRINLLVIFEISLLTLFTSVMIPIGMHGIDSVGEYMYPWIIMVDTIRLPYSPIERALFIFLMLYVNISLISVAVHWHVAFELIKGTFSEKNTEKKNRLVLTLFFAFSILAVIRIDYMHPEKLSMYWLVARLFFEVLAVFGFFFFLRRRKA
;
A
#
# COMPACT_ATOMS: atom_id res chain seq x y z
N MET A 1 -13.48 21.42 -5.89
CA MET A 1 -13.55 20.22 -6.75
C MET A 1 -12.53 19.19 -6.24
N PRO A 2 -12.88 17.90 -6.07
CA PRO A 2 -11.93 16.91 -5.60
C PRO A 2 -10.80 16.77 -6.62
N LYS A 3 -9.56 16.99 -6.18
CA LYS A 3 -8.38 16.75 -7.01
C LYS A 3 -8.26 15.24 -7.24
N ILE A 4 -7.89 14.81 -8.45
CA ILE A 4 -7.67 13.39 -8.80
C ILE A 4 -6.71 12.72 -7.79
N SER A 5 -5.76 13.49 -7.29
CA SER A 5 -4.85 13.08 -6.22
C SER A 5 -5.54 12.62 -4.94
N ALA A 6 -6.57 13.34 -4.48
CA ALA A 6 -7.29 12.98 -3.26
C ALA A 6 -8.01 11.63 -3.43
N VAL A 7 -8.58 11.40 -4.61
CA VAL A 7 -9.21 10.12 -4.95
C VAL A 7 -8.17 8.99 -5.02
N ALA A 8 -7.00 9.25 -5.62
CA ALA A 8 -5.91 8.28 -5.74
C ALA A 8 -5.28 7.91 -4.38
N VAL A 9 -5.23 8.86 -3.44
CA VAL A 9 -4.80 8.60 -2.06
C VAL A 9 -5.87 7.80 -1.32
N ALA A 10 -7.13 8.22 -1.39
CA ALA A 10 -8.23 7.53 -0.69
C ALA A 10 -8.44 6.10 -1.18
N SER A 11 -8.27 5.83 -2.49
CA SER A 11 -8.36 4.48 -3.04
C SER A 11 -7.23 3.56 -2.55
N TYR A 12 -6.13 4.11 -2.00
CA TYR A 12 -4.99 3.31 -1.57
C TYR A 12 -5.32 2.28 -0.51
N ILE A 13 -6.18 2.65 0.43
CA ILE A 13 -6.59 1.76 1.53
C ILE A 13 -7.36 0.53 1.02
N PHE A 14 -7.93 0.60 -0.18
CA PHE A 14 -8.69 -0.51 -0.79
C PHE A 14 -7.84 -1.40 -1.71
N SER A 15 -6.63 -0.98 -2.10
CA SER A 15 -5.75 -1.66 -3.06
C SER A 15 -5.20 -3.02 -2.58
N GLY A 16 -5.33 -3.33 -1.28
CA GLY A 16 -4.79 -4.55 -0.67
C GLY A 16 -5.28 -5.87 -1.29
N TYR A 17 -6.38 -5.85 -2.05
CA TYR A 17 -6.87 -7.03 -2.77
C TYR A 17 -5.85 -7.60 -3.77
N ALA A 18 -4.96 -6.77 -4.33
CA ALA A 18 -3.95 -7.22 -5.30
C ALA A 18 -3.00 -8.28 -4.68
N ASN A 19 -2.64 -8.09 -3.41
CA ASN A 19 -1.79 -9.03 -2.68
C ASN A 19 -2.53 -10.36 -2.44
N ILE A 20 -3.84 -10.32 -2.20
CA ILE A 20 -4.68 -11.51 -1.98
C ILE A 20 -4.68 -12.44 -3.20
N ILE A 21 -4.55 -11.92 -4.43
CA ILE A 21 -4.55 -12.73 -5.65
C ILE A 21 -3.42 -13.77 -5.64
N ILE A 22 -2.22 -13.39 -5.19
CA ILE A 22 -1.08 -14.31 -5.07
C ILE A 22 -1.25 -15.24 -3.88
N PHE A 23 -1.68 -14.73 -2.72
CA PHE A 23 -1.86 -15.57 -1.53
C PHE A 23 -2.99 -16.59 -1.69
N ASN A 24 -4.03 -16.31 -2.47
CA ASN A 24 -5.09 -17.27 -2.77
C ASN A 24 -4.60 -18.47 -3.61
N ARG A 25 -3.43 -18.38 -4.25
CA ARG A 25 -2.77 -19.53 -4.88
C ARG A 25 -2.17 -20.49 -3.84
N LEU A 26 -1.68 -19.94 -2.73
CA LEU A 26 -1.08 -20.68 -1.61
C LEU A 26 -2.17 -21.22 -0.66
N PHE A 27 -3.11 -20.36 -0.28
CA PHE A 27 -4.25 -20.72 0.55
C PHE A 27 -5.41 -21.15 -0.35
N LYS A 28 -5.68 -22.45 -0.47
CA LYS A 28 -6.82 -23.02 -1.23
C LYS A 28 -8.20 -22.71 -0.61
N VAL A 29 -8.31 -21.63 0.16
CA VAL A 29 -9.53 -21.25 0.86
C VAL A 29 -10.39 -20.41 -0.07
N LYS A 30 -11.62 -20.87 -0.34
CA LYS A 30 -12.56 -20.09 -1.13
C LYS A 30 -12.91 -18.80 -0.38
N ILE A 31 -12.55 -17.66 -0.96
CA ILE A 31 -12.94 -16.35 -0.43
C ILE A 31 -14.46 -16.24 -0.53
N LYS A 32 -15.12 -16.16 0.63
CA LYS A 32 -16.56 -15.94 0.71
C LYS A 32 -16.86 -14.46 0.46
N ARG A 33 -18.06 -14.16 -0.07
CA ARG A 33 -18.53 -12.77 -0.27
C ARG A 33 -18.51 -11.96 1.04
N ILE A 34 -18.76 -12.64 2.17
CA ILE A 34 -18.69 -12.04 3.51
C ILE A 34 -17.28 -11.51 3.81
N ASN A 35 -16.22 -12.23 3.43
CA ASN A 35 -14.86 -11.77 3.68
C ASN A 35 -14.54 -10.49 2.90
N LEU A 36 -15.07 -10.35 1.68
CA LEU A 36 -14.91 -9.14 0.87
C LEU A 36 -15.67 -7.95 1.50
N LEU A 37 -16.87 -8.20 2.03
CA LEU A 37 -17.64 -7.18 2.75
C LEU A 37 -16.90 -6.72 4.01
N VAL A 38 -16.37 -7.66 4.80
CA VAL A 38 -15.58 -7.34 6.00
C VAL A 38 -14.34 -6.52 5.65
N ILE A 39 -13.60 -6.88 4.58
CA ILE A 39 -12.44 -6.08 4.12
C ILE A 39 -12.89 -4.67 3.75
N PHE A 40 -13.99 -4.53 3.02
CA PHE A 40 -14.51 -3.22 2.62
C PHE A 40 -14.89 -2.35 3.83
N GLU A 41 -15.63 -2.90 4.79
CA GLU A 41 -16.02 -2.19 6.02
C GLU A 41 -14.81 -1.78 6.86
N ILE A 42 -13.81 -2.65 7.01
CA ILE A 42 -12.56 -2.33 7.72
C ILE A 42 -11.80 -1.22 7.01
N SER A 43 -11.70 -1.27 5.67
CA SER A 43 -11.06 -0.22 4.88
C SER A 43 -11.80 1.11 4.99
N LEU A 44 -13.13 1.09 5.00
CA LEU A 44 -13.96 2.29 5.17
C LEU A 44 -13.80 2.90 6.56
N LEU A 45 -13.83 2.08 7.61
CA LEU A 45 -13.58 2.51 8.99
C LEU A 45 -12.17 3.10 9.10
N THR A 46 -11.17 2.43 8.54
CA THR A 46 -9.78 2.90 8.55
C THR A 46 -9.64 4.25 7.84
N LEU A 47 -10.30 4.45 6.70
CA LEU A 47 -10.32 5.73 5.99
C LEU A 47 -11.00 6.81 6.85
N PHE A 48 -12.15 6.49 7.45
CA PHE A 48 -12.89 7.39 8.32
C PHE A 48 -12.04 7.84 9.52
N THR A 49 -11.42 6.90 10.24
CA THR A 49 -10.54 7.22 11.38
C THR A 49 -9.30 7.99 10.95
N SER A 50 -8.73 7.67 9.78
CA SER A 50 -7.54 8.33 9.25
C SER A 50 -7.74 9.82 8.97
N VAL A 51 -8.97 10.24 8.71
CA VAL A 51 -9.33 11.63 8.43
C VAL A 51 -9.90 12.30 9.68
N MET A 52 -10.85 11.65 10.37
CA MET A 52 -11.57 12.24 11.51
C MET A 52 -10.69 12.46 12.73
N ILE A 53 -9.79 11.53 13.07
CA ILE A 53 -8.98 11.65 14.29
C ILE A 53 -8.00 12.83 14.18
N PRO A 54 -7.22 12.99 13.09
CA PRO A 54 -6.37 14.17 12.94
C PRO A 54 -7.15 15.48 12.87
N ILE A 55 -8.32 15.51 12.23
CA ILE A 55 -9.20 16.70 12.22
C ILE A 55 -9.68 17.04 13.63
N GLY A 56 -10.09 16.04 14.42
CA GLY A 56 -10.57 16.25 15.79
C GLY A 56 -9.49 16.78 16.72
N MET A 57 -8.23 16.36 16.52
CA MET A 57 -7.10 16.78 17.38
C MET A 57 -6.47 18.10 16.94
N HIS A 58 -6.33 18.35 15.64
CA HIS A 58 -5.65 19.54 15.15
C HIS A 58 -6.59 20.69 14.79
N GLY A 59 -7.85 20.38 14.43
CA GLY A 59 -8.79 21.32 13.83
C GLY A 59 -8.82 21.21 12.30
N ILE A 60 -9.92 21.65 11.69
CA ILE A 60 -10.17 21.51 10.24
C ILE A 60 -9.16 22.34 9.41
N ASP A 61 -8.81 23.53 9.86
CA ASP A 61 -7.98 24.45 9.09
C ASP A 61 -6.48 24.09 9.16
N SER A 62 -6.00 23.61 10.30
CA SER A 62 -4.58 23.29 10.53
C SER A 62 -4.18 21.91 10.02
N VAL A 63 -5.10 20.94 9.90
CA VAL A 63 -4.77 19.57 9.48
C VAL A 63 -4.18 19.52 8.07
N GLY A 64 -4.56 20.48 7.21
CA GLY A 64 -4.10 20.58 5.83
C GLY A 64 -2.65 21.07 5.70
N GLU A 65 -2.09 21.68 6.75
CA GLU A 65 -0.71 22.18 6.76
C GLU A 65 0.30 21.08 7.15
N TYR A 66 -0.16 20.01 7.79
CA TYR A 66 0.69 18.93 8.24
C TYR A 66 0.91 17.87 7.16
N MET A 67 2.17 17.63 6.81
CA MET A 67 2.55 16.54 5.90
C MET A 67 2.31 15.15 6.50
N TYR A 68 2.49 15.01 7.82
CA TYR A 68 2.27 13.77 8.56
C TYR A 68 1.37 13.98 9.79
N PRO A 69 0.05 14.17 9.61
CA PRO A 69 -0.85 14.50 10.71
C PRO A 69 -0.83 13.48 11.86
N TRP A 70 -0.72 12.18 11.55
CA TRP A 70 -0.67 11.13 12.58
C TRP A 70 0.59 11.18 13.44
N ILE A 71 1.75 11.46 12.85
CA ILE A 71 3.03 11.53 13.57
C ILE A 71 3.00 12.71 14.54
N ILE A 72 2.54 13.87 14.06
CA ILE A 72 2.46 15.09 14.87
C ILE A 72 1.45 14.93 16.00
N MET A 73 0.30 14.33 15.72
CA MET A 73 -0.71 14.05 16.75
C MET A 73 -0.14 13.16 17.86
N VAL A 74 0.51 12.05 17.51
CA VAL A 74 1.04 11.12 18.52
C VAL A 74 2.20 11.74 19.31
N ASP A 75 2.97 12.66 18.73
CA ASP A 75 4.02 13.39 19.45
C ASP A 75 3.49 14.26 20.59
N THR A 76 2.25 14.76 20.48
CA THR A 76 1.61 15.51 21.56
C THR A 76 1.17 14.64 22.75
N ILE A 77 1.02 13.32 22.54
CA ILE A 77 0.57 12.38 23.57
C ILE A 77 1.73 12.00 24.49
N ARG A 78 1.64 12.39 25.77
CA ARG A 78 2.59 12.00 26.81
C ARG A 78 2.09 10.81 27.62
N LEU A 79 3.02 9.93 28.01
CA LEU A 79 2.76 8.73 28.80
C LEU A 79 3.40 8.90 30.20
N PRO A 80 2.67 9.43 31.19
CA PRO A 80 3.25 9.88 32.47
C PRO A 80 3.84 8.77 33.34
N TYR A 81 3.53 7.50 33.08
CA TYR A 81 4.01 6.34 33.86
C TYR A 81 4.80 5.32 33.02
N SER A 82 5.17 5.71 31.80
CA SER A 82 5.95 4.87 30.89
C SER A 82 7.45 5.19 31.02
N PRO A 83 8.34 4.22 30.81
CA PRO A 83 9.79 4.48 30.71
C PRO A 83 10.16 5.41 29.55
N ILE A 84 9.23 5.63 28.61
CA ILE A 84 9.36 6.56 27.50
C ILE A 84 8.26 7.62 27.61
N GLU A 85 8.65 8.91 27.61
CA GLU A 85 7.76 10.05 27.89
C GLU A 85 6.70 10.29 26.79
N ARG A 86 6.99 9.94 25.53
CA ARG A 86 6.13 10.23 24.37
C ARG A 86 5.62 8.95 23.70
N ALA A 87 4.34 8.93 23.33
CA ALA A 87 3.75 7.82 22.58
C ALA A 87 4.37 7.66 21.17
N LEU A 88 5.03 8.71 20.66
CA LEU A 88 5.66 8.74 19.34
C LEU A 88 6.62 7.58 19.12
N PHE A 89 7.40 7.21 20.13
CA PHE A 89 8.39 6.14 20.01
C PHE A 89 7.74 4.78 19.72
N ILE A 90 6.64 4.45 20.43
CA ILE A 90 5.89 3.21 20.23
C ILE A 90 5.26 3.21 18.83
N PHE A 91 4.67 4.35 18.45
CA PHE A 91 4.04 4.50 17.14
C PHE A 91 5.04 4.37 16.00
N LEU A 92 6.20 5.02 16.08
CA LEU A 92 7.26 4.91 15.07
C LEU A 92 7.80 3.49 14.98
N MET A 93 8.01 2.81 16.11
CA MET A 93 8.45 1.42 16.12
C MET A 93 7.45 0.51 15.39
N LEU A 94 6.15 0.63 15.70
CA LEU A 94 5.10 -0.11 14.99
C LEU A 94 5.03 0.27 13.51
N TYR A 95 5.11 1.56 13.20
CA TYR A 95 5.06 2.08 11.84
C TYR A 95 6.19 1.52 10.98
N VAL A 96 7.42 1.50 11.49
CA VAL A 96 8.59 0.94 10.79
C VAL A 96 8.42 -0.57 10.57
N ASN A 97 7.98 -1.32 11.59
CA ASN A 97 7.75 -2.76 11.45
C ASN A 97 6.68 -3.08 10.41
N ILE A 98 5.53 -2.39 10.45
CA ILE A 98 4.45 -2.56 9.47
C ILE A 98 4.95 -2.17 8.07
N SER A 99 5.73 -1.09 7.95
CA SER A 99 6.30 -0.66 6.68
C SER A 99 7.26 -1.71 6.11
N LEU A 100 8.13 -2.29 6.94
CA LEU A 100 9.04 -3.36 6.52
C LEU A 100 8.28 -4.62 6.06
N ILE A 101 7.26 -5.03 6.80
CA ILE A 101 6.40 -6.16 6.42
C ILE A 101 5.70 -5.84 5.09
N SER A 102 5.15 -4.64 4.94
CA SER A 102 4.49 -4.20 3.71
C SER A 102 5.45 -4.26 2.52
N VAL A 103 6.66 -3.71 2.66
CA VAL A 103 7.69 -3.76 1.62
C VAL A 103 7.99 -5.22 1.26
N ALA A 104 8.29 -6.09 2.24
CA ALA A 104 8.59 -7.49 1.99
C ALA A 104 7.46 -8.22 1.23
N VAL A 105 6.20 -7.97 1.60
CA VAL A 105 5.04 -8.54 0.91
C VAL A 105 4.93 -8.04 -0.53
N HIS A 106 5.05 -6.74 -0.78
CA HIS A 106 4.96 -6.19 -2.14
C HIS A 106 6.09 -6.69 -3.04
N TRP A 107 7.33 -6.78 -2.52
CA TRP A 107 8.46 -7.35 -3.25
C TRP A 107 8.24 -8.83 -3.56
N HIS A 108 7.71 -9.60 -2.61
CA HIS A 108 7.38 -11.01 -2.83
C HIS A 108 6.28 -11.20 -3.88
N VAL A 109 5.20 -10.43 -3.80
CA VAL A 109 4.08 -10.45 -4.76
C VAL A 109 4.55 -10.05 -6.16
N ALA A 110 5.36 -8.99 -6.27
CA ALA A 110 5.93 -8.57 -7.55
C ALA A 110 6.83 -9.64 -8.17
N PHE A 111 7.66 -10.31 -7.36
CA PHE A 111 8.49 -11.42 -7.81
C PHE A 111 7.67 -12.60 -8.32
N GLU A 112 6.64 -13.02 -7.59
CA GLU A 112 5.75 -14.11 -8.00
C GLU A 112 4.93 -13.76 -9.26
N LEU A 113 4.50 -12.50 -9.42
CA LEU A 113 3.82 -12.03 -10.63
C LEU A 113 4.73 -12.11 -11.86
N ILE A 114 5.97 -11.62 -11.76
CA ILE A 114 6.95 -11.68 -12.85
C ILE A 114 7.27 -13.12 -13.23
N LYS A 115 7.47 -13.97 -12.22
CA LYS A 115 7.68 -15.41 -12.40
C LYS A 115 6.51 -16.08 -13.10
N GLY A 116 5.27 -15.65 -12.82
CA GLY A 116 4.06 -16.13 -13.49
C GLY A 116 3.93 -15.73 -14.97
N THR A 117 4.55 -14.64 -15.39
CA THR A 117 4.54 -14.18 -16.79
C THR A 117 5.41 -15.03 -17.71
N PHE A 118 6.44 -15.70 -17.18
CA PHE A 118 7.30 -16.58 -17.97
C PHE A 118 6.64 -17.97 -18.12
N SER A 119 6.08 -18.25 -19.30
CA SER A 119 5.41 -19.52 -19.65
C SER A 119 6.34 -20.74 -19.73
N GLU A 120 7.64 -20.54 -19.68
CA GLU A 120 8.65 -21.60 -19.87
C GLU A 120 9.18 -22.12 -18.52
N LYS A 121 9.61 -23.39 -18.48
CA LYS A 121 10.18 -24.04 -17.28
C LYS A 121 11.08 -23.07 -16.53
N ASN A 122 10.67 -22.75 -15.31
CA ASN A 122 11.31 -21.72 -14.53
C ASN A 122 12.68 -22.21 -14.03
N THR A 123 13.73 -21.85 -14.76
CA THR A 123 15.11 -22.23 -14.41
C THR A 123 15.62 -21.33 -13.28
N GLU A 124 16.32 -21.91 -12.30
CA GLU A 124 16.91 -21.16 -11.18
C GLU A 124 17.75 -19.95 -11.62
N LYS A 125 18.40 -20.02 -12.79
CA LYS A 125 19.16 -18.90 -13.38
C LYS A 125 18.27 -17.69 -13.72
N LYS A 126 17.05 -17.90 -14.26
CA LYS A 126 16.10 -16.82 -14.57
C LYS A 126 15.59 -16.17 -13.27
N ASN A 127 15.24 -16.96 -12.27
CA ASN A 127 14.84 -16.44 -10.95
C ASN A 127 15.95 -15.60 -10.31
N ARG A 128 17.20 -16.08 -10.36
CA ARG A 128 18.36 -15.36 -9.83
C ARG A 128 18.58 -14.03 -10.55
N LEU A 129 18.45 -14.01 -11.88
CA LEU A 129 18.56 -12.80 -12.69
C LEU A 129 17.48 -11.79 -12.34
N VAL A 130 16.21 -12.21 -12.22
CA VAL A 130 15.11 -11.34 -11.80
C VAL A 130 15.40 -10.75 -10.42
N LEU A 131 15.86 -11.57 -9.48
CA LEU A 131 16.16 -11.14 -8.11
C LEU A 131 17.34 -10.16 -8.05
N THR A 132 18.39 -10.39 -8.84
CA THR A 132 19.52 -9.45 -8.97
C THR A 132 19.09 -8.13 -9.60
N LEU A 133 18.27 -8.14 -10.65
CA LEU A 133 17.73 -6.91 -11.25
C LEU A 133 16.85 -6.14 -10.26
N PHE A 134 16.01 -6.86 -9.51
CA PHE A 134 15.16 -6.33 -8.46
C PHE A 134 15.98 -5.62 -7.36
N PHE A 135 17.05 -6.26 -6.90
CA PHE A 135 17.96 -5.69 -5.90
C PHE A 135 18.72 -4.47 -6.45
N ALA A 136 19.26 -4.56 -7.66
CA ALA A 136 19.97 -3.45 -8.31
C ALA A 136 19.05 -2.24 -8.52
N PHE A 137 17.80 -2.47 -8.95
CA PHE A 137 16.80 -1.42 -9.10
C PHE A 137 16.45 -0.77 -7.75
N SER A 138 16.35 -1.57 -6.67
CA SER A 138 16.11 -1.05 -5.32
C SER A 138 17.21 -0.08 -4.88
N ILE A 139 18.48 -0.47 -5.04
CA ILE A 139 19.62 0.37 -4.66
C ILE A 139 19.63 1.65 -5.49
N LEU A 140 19.45 1.54 -6.81
CA LEU A 140 19.41 2.70 -7.68
C LEU A 140 18.25 3.65 -7.32
N ALA A 141 17.09 3.09 -6.99
CA ALA A 141 15.92 3.86 -6.55
C ALA A 141 16.21 4.61 -5.24
N VAL A 142 16.79 3.95 -4.24
CA VAL A 142 17.16 4.61 -2.96
C VAL A 142 18.11 5.77 -3.21
N ILE A 143 19.17 5.57 -4.00
CA ILE A 143 20.15 6.61 -4.31
C ILE A 143 19.48 7.78 -5.04
N ARG A 144 18.52 7.53 -5.95
CA ARG A 144 17.87 8.58 -6.75
C ARG A 144 16.74 9.30 -6.03
N ILE A 145 15.99 8.60 -5.18
CA ILE A 145 14.83 9.15 -4.45
C ILE A 145 15.30 10.14 -3.38
N ASP A 146 16.46 9.93 -2.77
CA ASP A 146 16.99 10.86 -1.76
C ASP A 146 17.26 12.27 -2.34
N TYR A 147 17.52 12.36 -3.66
CA TYR A 147 17.67 13.63 -4.37
C TYR A 147 16.36 14.22 -4.90
N MET A 148 15.27 13.45 -4.94
CA MET A 148 14.01 13.83 -5.58
C MET A 148 12.89 13.88 -4.54
N HIS A 149 12.41 15.08 -4.21
CA HIS A 149 11.16 15.37 -3.48
C HIS A 149 10.20 14.16 -3.33
N PRO A 150 10.31 13.36 -2.26
CA PRO A 150 9.63 12.06 -2.13
C PRO A 150 8.10 12.21 -2.12
N GLU A 151 7.60 13.36 -1.68
CA GLU A 151 6.18 13.70 -1.65
C GLU A 151 5.56 13.73 -3.06
N LYS A 152 6.26 14.31 -4.04
CA LYS A 152 5.77 14.41 -5.42
C LYS A 152 5.81 13.06 -6.13
N LEU A 153 6.89 12.31 -5.92
CA LEU A 153 7.04 10.98 -6.50
C LEU A 153 5.96 10.02 -5.99
N SER A 154 5.70 10.04 -4.68
CA SER A 154 4.64 9.25 -4.05
C SER A 154 3.27 9.58 -4.63
N MET A 155 3.00 10.88 -4.85
CA MET A 155 1.77 11.34 -5.48
C MET A 155 1.61 10.85 -6.92
N TYR A 156 2.64 10.96 -7.75
CA TYR A 156 2.59 10.43 -9.11
C TYR A 156 2.39 8.92 -9.15
N TRP A 157 3.05 8.19 -8.24
CA TRP A 157 2.88 6.75 -8.11
C TRP A 157 1.44 6.37 -7.73
N LEU A 158 0.84 7.06 -6.75
CA LEU A 158 -0.55 6.82 -6.34
C LEU A 158 -1.54 7.03 -7.47
N VAL A 159 -1.37 8.10 -8.24
CA VAL A 159 -2.23 8.41 -9.40
C VAL A 159 -2.03 7.36 -10.50
N ALA A 160 -0.79 7.04 -10.87
CA ALA A 160 -0.51 6.01 -11.88
C ALA A 160 -1.12 4.67 -11.49
N ARG A 161 -0.97 4.27 -10.23
CA ARG A 161 -1.54 3.03 -9.69
C ARG A 161 -3.07 3.02 -9.80
N LEU A 162 -3.76 4.11 -9.47
CA LEU A 162 -5.22 4.19 -9.62
C LEU A 162 -5.65 3.87 -11.06
N PHE A 163 -4.96 4.45 -12.05
CA PHE A 163 -5.23 4.14 -13.47
C PHE A 163 -4.98 2.67 -13.79
N PHE A 164 -3.87 2.08 -13.30
CA PHE A 164 -3.59 0.66 -13.50
C PHE A 164 -4.64 -0.26 -12.87
N GLU A 165 -5.13 0.04 -11.68
CA GLU A 165 -6.19 -0.74 -11.02
C GLU A 165 -7.49 -0.70 -11.81
N VAL A 166 -7.89 0.49 -12.26
CA VAL A 166 -9.07 0.67 -13.10
C VAL A 166 -8.93 -0.15 -14.39
N LEU A 167 -7.78 -0.06 -15.07
CA LEU A 167 -7.50 -0.85 -16.28
C LEU A 167 -7.51 -2.36 -16.00
N ALA A 168 -6.94 -2.80 -14.87
CA ALA A 168 -6.92 -4.21 -14.50
C ALA A 168 -8.33 -4.76 -14.25
N VAL A 169 -9.18 -4.01 -13.55
CA VAL A 169 -10.59 -4.38 -13.30
C VAL A 169 -11.36 -4.44 -14.61
N PHE A 170 -11.27 -3.42 -15.47
CA PHE A 170 -11.93 -3.43 -16.79
C PHE A 170 -11.42 -4.56 -17.68
N GLY A 171 -10.12 -4.80 -17.70
CA GLY A 171 -9.50 -5.91 -18.42
C GLY A 171 -10.05 -7.26 -17.95
N PHE A 172 -10.16 -7.47 -16.64
CA PHE A 172 -10.71 -8.70 -16.07
C PHE A 172 -12.18 -8.92 -16.48
N PHE A 173 -13.01 -7.88 -16.42
CA PHE A 173 -14.41 -7.94 -16.90
C PHE A 173 -14.49 -8.27 -18.39
N PHE A 174 -13.63 -7.67 -19.22
CA PHE A 174 -13.58 -7.92 -20.65
C PHE A 174 -13.19 -9.38 -20.97
N PHE A 175 -12.15 -9.90 -20.30
CA PHE A 175 -11.73 -11.30 -20.47
C PHE A 175 -12.77 -12.31 -19.96
N LEU A 176 -13.43 -12.02 -18.84
CA LEU A 176 -14.53 -12.85 -18.34
C LEU A 176 -15.70 -12.92 -19.32
N ARG A 177 -16.04 -11.80 -19.95
CA ARG A 177 -17.12 -11.74 -20.95
C ARG A 177 -16.79 -12.56 -22.19
N ARG A 178 -15.52 -12.57 -22.63
CA ARG A 178 -15.04 -13.41 -23.74
C ARG A 178 -15.00 -14.91 -23.45
N ARG A 179 -14.90 -15.34 -22.19
CA ARG A 179 -14.89 -16.77 -21.81
C ARG A 179 -16.29 -17.38 -21.66
N LYS A 180 -17.33 -16.53 -21.56
CA LYS A 180 -18.73 -16.97 -21.43
C LYS A 180 -19.50 -16.97 -22.77
N ALA A 181 -18.93 -16.40 -23.82
CA ALA A 181 -19.40 -16.49 -25.20
C ALA A 181 -18.63 -17.61 -25.91
#